data_AF-A0A4Y6UJE7-F1
#
_entry.id   AF-A0A4Y6UJE7-F1
#
_cell.length_a   1.000
_cell.length_b   1.000
_cell.length_c   1.000
_cell.angle_alpha   90.00
_cell.angle_beta   90.00
_cell.angle_gamma   90.00
#
_symmetry.space_group_name_H-M   'P 1'
#
loop_
_entity.id
_entity.type
_entity.pdbx_description
1 polymer ?
#
loop_
_entity_poly.entity_id
_entity_poly.type
_entity_poly.pdbx_seq_one_letter_code
_entity_poly.pdbx_strand_id
1 'polypeptide(L)' 'MAHNYAKPLTEQVRIERVLSRIPQDWGIRVERVPSQGWKAYLHPPEYDEQEGMFFETLAEALEDIWRKMRR' A
#
# COMPACT_ATOMS: atom_id res chain seq x y z
N MET A 1 -4.26 -17.44 31.85
CA MET A 1 -3.91 -16.12 31.28
C MET A 1 -3.25 -16.38 29.93
N ALA A 2 -4.01 -16.23 28.83
CA ALA A 2 -3.49 -16.51 27.49
C ALA A 2 -2.68 -15.30 27.01
N HIS A 3 -1.36 -15.47 26.94
CA HIS A 3 -0.48 -14.50 26.32
C HIS A 3 -0.75 -14.51 24.81
N ASN A 4 -1.40 -13.46 24.31
CA ASN A 4 -1.59 -13.22 22.89
C ASN A 4 -0.21 -12.87 22.29
N TYR A 5 0.56 -13.89 21.90
CA TYR A 5 1.75 -13.70 21.06
C TYR A 5 1.29 -13.41 19.63
N ALA A 6 0.74 -12.21 19.41
CA ALA A 6 0.54 -11.72 18.06
C ALA A 6 1.94 -11.57 17.45
N LYS A 7 2.29 -12.45 16.50
CA LYS A 7 3.51 -12.26 15.71
C LYS A 7 3.44 -10.86 15.07
N PRO A 8 4.50 -10.04 15.14
CA PRO A 8 4.54 -8.77 14.40
C PRO A 8 4.21 -9.04 12.94
N LEU A 9 3.30 -8.26 12.36
CA LEU A 9 2.99 -8.39 10.93
C LEU A 9 4.27 -8.05 10.15
N THR A 10 4.84 -9.02 9.44
CA THR A 10 5.99 -8.77 8.60
C THR A 10 5.60 -7.85 7.44
N GLU A 11 6.58 -7.16 6.88
CA GLU A 11 6.34 -6.26 5.75
C GLU A 11 5.68 -6.98 4.57
N GLN A 12 6.08 -8.22 4.29
CA GLN A 12 5.44 -9.06 3.28
C GLN A 12 3.95 -9.27 3.55
N VAL A 13 3.57 -9.63 4.78
CA VAL A 13 2.15 -9.85 5.14
C VAL A 13 1.35 -8.54 5.06
N ARG A 14 1.98 -7.39 5.36
CA ARG A 14 1.34 -6.07 5.18
C ARG A 14 1.06 -5.79 3.71
N ILE A 15 2.04 -6.03 2.83
CA ILE A 15 1.89 -5.87 1.37
C ILE A 15 0.79 -6.80 0.84
N GLU A 16 0.83 -8.09 1.17
CA GLU A 16 -0.19 -9.06 0.73
C GLU A 16 -1.59 -8.63 1.16
N ARG A 17 -1.74 -8.13 2.39
CA ARG A 17 -3.02 -7.68 2.94
C ARG A 17 -3.57 -6.42 2.27
N VAL A 18 -2.72 -5.47 1.88
CA VAL A 18 -3.20 -4.27 1.16
C VAL A 18 -3.52 -4.60 -0.29
N LEU A 19 -2.70 -5.41 -0.96
CA LEU A 19 -2.97 -5.87 -2.32
C LEU A 19 -4.27 -6.68 -2.40
N SER A 20 -4.57 -7.51 -1.40
CA SER A 20 -5.83 -8.28 -1.36
C SER A 20 -7.09 -7.42 -1.20
N ARG A 21 -6.95 -6.13 -0.88
CA ARG A 21 -8.07 -5.18 -0.72
C ARG A 21 -8.26 -4.29 -1.95
N ILE A 22 -7.21 -4.12 -2.75
CA ILE A 22 -7.28 -3.32 -3.98
C ILE A 22 -8.06 -4.14 -5.03
N PRO A 23 -9.05 -3.56 -5.71
CA PRO A 23 -9.79 -4.25 -6.78
C PRO A 23 -8.85 -4.78 -7.87
N GLN A 24 -9.16 -5.96 -8.42
CA GLN A 24 -8.27 -6.63 -9.38
C GLN A 24 -8.19 -5.92 -10.75
N ASP A 25 -9.16 -5.09 -11.06
CA ASP A 25 -9.24 -4.26 -12.27
C ASP A 25 -8.50 -2.92 -12.13
N TRP A 26 -7.92 -2.62 -10.96
CA TRP A 26 -7.13 -1.41 -10.74
C TRP A 26 -5.65 -1.67 -11.07
N GLY A 27 -5.06 -0.76 -11.84
CA GLY A 27 -3.62 -0.72 -12.05
C GLY A 27 -2.89 -0.26 -10.78
N ILE A 28 -1.71 -0.84 -10.53
CA ILE A 28 -0.83 -0.45 -9.42
C ILE A 28 0.55 -0.14 -10.00
N ARG A 29 1.09 1.04 -9.69
CA ARG A 29 2.45 1.42 -10.02
C ARG A 29 3.19 1.80 -8.75
N VAL A 30 4.45 1.42 -8.67
CA VAL A 30 5.30 1.63 -7.50
C VAL A 30 6.63 2.16 -7.96
N GLU A 31 7.13 3.19 -7.26
CA GLU A 31 8.43 3.77 -7.51
C GLU A 31 9.26 3.78 -6.21
N ARG A 32 10.55 3.50 -6.35
CA ARG A 32 11.53 3.72 -5.28
C ARG A 32 12.45 4.85 -5.71
N VAL A 33 12.35 5.98 -5.03
CA VAL A 33 13.15 7.16 -5.31
C VAL A 33 14.31 7.22 -4.31
N PRO A 34 15.57 7.36 -4.78
CA PRO A 34 16.71 7.56 -3.90
C PRO A 34 16.45 8.72 -2.93
N SER A 35 16.87 8.57 -1.68
CA SER A 35 16.69 9.52 -0.55
C SER A 35 15.26 9.94 -0.18
N GLN A 36 14.23 9.57 -0.94
CA GLN A 36 12.82 9.87 -0.63
C GLN A 36 12.02 8.65 -0.18
N GLY A 37 12.38 7.45 -0.66
CA GLY A 37 11.72 6.20 -0.28
C GLY A 37 10.78 5.67 -1.35
N TRP A 38 9.70 5.01 -0.92
CA TRP A 38 8.69 4.40 -1.77
C TRP A 38 7.50 5.31 -1.99
N LYS A 39 6.98 5.33 -3.21
CA LYS A 39 5.71 5.96 -3.58
C LYS A 39 4.87 4.97 -4.38
N ALA A 40 3.58 4.97 -4.13
CA ALA A 40 2.62 4.12 -4.83
C ALA A 40 1.58 4.97 -5.56
N TYR A 41 1.08 4.41 -6.65
CA TYR A 41 0.04 4.99 -7.49
C TYR A 41 -1.03 3.93 -7.73
N LEU A 42 -2.30 4.35 -7.71
CA LEU A 42 -3.44 3.52 -8.07
C LEU A 42 -4.12 4.10 -9.30
N HIS A 43 -4.45 3.24 -10.26
CA HIS A 43 -5.10 3.60 -11.51
C HIS A 43 -6.42 2.83 -11.61
N PRO A 44 -7.53 3.38 -11.07
CA PRO A 44 -8.86 2.81 -11.27
C PRO A 44 -9.27 2.87 -12.75
N PRO A 45 -10.17 1.99 -13.21
CA PRO A 45 -10.62 2.01 -14.61
C PRO A 45 -11.43 3.27 -14.99
N GLU A 46 -12.08 3.91 -14.02
CA GLU A 46 -13.00 5.04 -14.25
C GLU A 46 -12.40 6.42 -13.90
N TYR A 47 -11.19 6.46 -13.33
CA TYR A 47 -10.60 7.67 -12.77
C TYR A 47 -9.14 7.80 -13.18
N ASP A 48 -8.65 9.05 -13.22
CA ASP A 48 -7.24 9.33 -13.42
C ASP A 48 -6.37 8.70 -12.32
N GLU A 49 -5.13 8.34 -12.68
CA GLU A 49 -4.13 7.82 -11.74
C GLU A 49 -4.01 8.73 -10.51
N GLN A 50 -4.08 8.13 -9.33
CA GLN A 50 -3.93 8.81 -8.06
C GLN A 50 -2.58 8.47 -7.44
N GLU A 51 -1.87 9.52 -7.04
CA GLU A 51 -0.58 9.42 -6.38
C GLU A 51 -0.68 9.52 -4.86
N GLY A 52 0.11 8.69 -4.17
CA GLY A 52 0.33 8.74 -2.72
C GLY A 52 1.55 9.58 -2.32
N MET A 53 1.83 9.64 -1.02
CA MET A 53 3.05 10.28 -0.49
C MET A 53 4.26 9.33 -0.50
N PHE A 54 5.44 9.86 -0.17
CA PHE A 54 6.66 9.07 0.02
C PHE A 54 6.72 8.45 1.42
N PHE A 55 7.13 7.19 1.50
CA PHE A 55 7.29 6.44 2.75
C PHE A 55 8.56 5.61 2.77
N GLU A 56 9.03 5.25 3.97
CA GLU A 56 10.22 4.39 4.11
C GLU A 56 9.98 2.97 3.59
N THR A 57 8.74 2.49 3.72
CA THR A 57 8.37 1.11 3.36
C THR A 57 7.30 1.07 2.25
N LEU A 58 7.33 0.00 1.45
CA LEU A 58 6.37 -0.18 0.38
C LEU A 58 4.94 -0.41 0.91
N ALA A 59 4.79 -1.16 2.01
CA ALA A 59 3.47 -1.37 2.61
C ALA A 59 2.82 -0.07 3.04
N GLU A 60 3.60 0.87 3.58
CA GLU A 60 3.08 2.18 3.98
C GLU A 60 2.65 3.02 2.79
N ALA A 61 3.44 3.05 1.72
CA ALA A 61 3.06 3.74 0.49
C ALA A 61 1.77 3.19 -0.10
N LEU A 62 1.62 1.86 -0.15
CA LEU A 62 0.39 1.20 -0.64
C LEU A 62 -0.82 1.45 0.28
N GLU A 63 -0.64 1.37 1.60
CA GLU A 63 -1.71 1.63 2.57
C GLU A 63 -2.17 3.09 2.53
N ASP A 64 -1.25 4.04 2.36
CA ASP A 64 -1.58 5.47 2.25
C ASP A 64 -2.48 5.76 1.04
N ILE A 65 -2.04 5.35 -0.16
CA ILE A 65 -2.82 5.60 -1.37
C ILE A 65 -4.16 4.84 -1.35
N TRP A 66 -4.19 3.60 -0.85
CA TRP A 66 -5.44 2.87 -0.71
C TRP A 66 -6.41 3.55 0.27
N ARG A 67 -5.90 4.08 1.39
CA ARG A 67 -6.71 4.84 2.35
C ARG A 67 -7.26 6.14 1.76
N LYS A 68 -6.52 6.79 0.88
CA LYS A 68 -6.95 8.00 0.16
C LYS A 68 -8.07 7.65 -0.83
N MET A 69 -7.96 6.53 -1.55
CA MET A 69 -8.92 6.12 -2.59
C MET A 69 -10.24 5.56 -2.08
N ARG A 70 -10.24 4.94 -0.89
CA ARG A 70 -11.45 4.33 -0.31
C ARG A 70 -12.31 5.30 0.50
N ARG A 71 -11.92 6.58 0.57
CA ARG A 71 -12.65 7.65 1.28
C ARG A 71 -13.54 8.39 0.30
#